data_AF-A0A1B6FIP2-F1
#
_entry.id   AF-A0A1B6FIP2-F1
#
_cell.length_a   1.000
_cell.length_b   1.000
_cell.length_c   1.000
_cell.angle_alpha   90.00
_cell.angle_beta   90.00
_cell.angle_gamma   90.00
#
_symmetry.space_group_name_H-M   'P 1'
#
loop_
_entity.id
_entity.type
_entity.pdbx_description
1 polymer ?
#
loop_
_entity_poly.entity_id
_entity_poly.type
_entity_poly.pdbx_seq_one_letter_code
_entity_poly.pdbx_strand_id
1 'polypeptide(L)'
;TFTKSYSDRMEVCLTKLMGDLFDSKATPERQVEIDARITDVFACSIGEKVPDILEAAERVVIPLKDGCRELLSLLSDLQVPLTVVSAGVGEVIEHILKDYNAKVVANYMASQDDVITEMKTPLVGTY
;
A
#
# COMPACT_ATOMS: atom_id res chain seq x y z
N THR A 1 14.84 4.14 9.17
CA THR A 1 14.07 3.51 10.27
C THR A 1 12.86 4.36 10.59
N PHE A 2 11.66 3.78 10.59
CA PHE A 2 10.43 4.50 10.92
C PHE A 2 10.49 5.19 12.29
N THR A 3 9.85 6.35 12.40
CA THR A 3 9.81 7.07 13.67
C THR A 3 8.95 6.32 14.70
N LYS A 4 9.27 6.47 15.99
CA LYS A 4 8.39 5.97 17.06
C LYS A 4 6.98 6.55 16.95
N SER A 5 6.88 7.81 16.52
CA SER A 5 5.60 8.47 16.25
C SER A 5 4.78 7.74 15.18
N TYR A 6 5.40 7.20 14.13
CA TYR A 6 4.70 6.38 13.14
C TYR A 6 4.12 5.13 13.77
N SER A 7 4.93 4.35 14.51
CA SER A 7 4.49 3.12 15.15
C SER A 7 3.35 3.35 16.14
N ASP A 8 3.47 4.39 16.97
CA ASP A 8 2.44 4.73 17.97
C ASP A 8 1.12 5.12 17.29
N ARG A 9 1.15 5.91 16.19
CA ARG A 9 -0.06 6.25 15.42
C ARG A 9 -0.68 5.02 14.75
N MET A 10 0.16 4.18 14.16
CA MET A 10 -0.27 2.98 13.44
C MET A 10 -0.99 2.00 14.37
N GLU A 11 -0.47 1.78 15.58
CA GLU A 11 -1.10 0.92 16.58
C GLU A 11 -2.50 1.41 16.96
N VAL A 12 -2.65 2.73 17.18
CA VAL A 12 -3.94 3.35 17.50
C VAL A 12 -4.94 3.20 16.35
N CYS A 13 -4.52 3.49 15.12
CA CYS A 13 -5.39 3.40 13.95
C CYS A 13 -5.79 1.96 13.65
N LEU A 14 -4.84 1.01 13.69
CA LEU A 14 -5.12 -0.41 13.48
C LEU A 14 -6.08 -0.95 14.53
N THR A 15 -5.91 -0.62 15.80
CA THR A 15 -6.82 -1.07 16.87
C THR A 15 -8.27 -0.66 16.59
N LYS A 16 -8.49 0.55 16.06
CA LYS A 16 -9.84 1.04 15.68
C LYS A 16 -10.40 0.35 14.43
N LEU A 17 -9.54 -0.06 13.50
CA LEU A 17 -9.91 -0.69 12.24
C LEU A 17 -10.13 -2.21 12.39
N MET A 18 -9.42 -2.86 13.33
CA MET A 18 -9.45 -4.33 13.51
C MET A 18 -10.86 -4.89 13.74
N GLY A 19 -11.74 -4.13 14.39
CA GLY A 19 -13.14 -4.53 14.59
C GLY A 19 -13.98 -4.52 13.30
N ASP A 20 -13.53 -3.82 12.28
CA ASP A 20 -14.28 -3.55 11.05
C ASP A 20 -13.78 -4.36 9.84
N LEU A 21 -12.52 -4.85 9.86
CA LEU A 21 -11.87 -5.53 8.72
C LEU A 21 -12.61 -6.76 8.17
N PHE A 22 -13.58 -7.30 8.92
CA PHE A 22 -14.32 -8.50 8.56
C PHE A 22 -15.84 -8.30 8.59
N ASP A 23 -16.32 -7.06 8.72
CA ASP A 23 -17.76 -6.79 8.71
C ASP A 23 -18.32 -6.86 7.27
N SER A 24 -18.63 -8.08 6.84
CA SER A 24 -19.26 -8.35 5.53
C SER A 24 -20.70 -7.87 5.43
N LYS A 25 -21.26 -7.26 6.49
CA LYS A 25 -22.64 -6.76 6.54
C LYS A 25 -22.72 -5.24 6.76
N ALA A 26 -21.61 -4.53 6.60
CA ALA A 26 -21.58 -3.08 6.72
C ALA A 26 -22.63 -2.43 5.81
N THR A 27 -23.45 -1.52 6.36
CA THR A 27 -24.34 -0.69 5.55
C THR A 27 -23.51 0.34 4.78
N PRO A 28 -24.05 0.99 3.73
CA PRO A 28 -23.33 2.04 3.02
C PRO A 28 -22.82 3.16 3.93
N GLU A 29 -23.62 3.57 4.93
CA GLU A 29 -23.22 4.59 5.91
C GLU A 29 -22.06 4.11 6.78
N ARG A 30 -22.08 2.82 7.18
CA ARG A 30 -20.99 2.22 7.94
C ARG A 30 -19.73 2.07 7.09
N GLN A 31 -19.86 1.77 5.80
CA GLN A 31 -18.73 1.66 4.88
C GLN A 31 -17.95 2.97 4.80
N VAL A 32 -18.64 4.12 4.73
CA VAL A 32 -18.00 5.45 4.75
C VAL A 32 -17.15 5.65 6.01
N GLU A 33 -17.64 5.20 7.18
CA GLU A 33 -16.87 5.28 8.42
C GLU A 33 -15.65 4.35 8.42
N ILE A 34 -15.77 3.15 7.83
CA ILE A 34 -14.67 2.20 7.69
C ILE A 34 -13.60 2.77 6.75
N ASP A 35 -14.01 3.37 5.63
CA ASP A 35 -13.11 3.94 4.64
C ASP A 35 -12.36 5.16 5.17
N ALA A 36 -13.00 5.96 6.03
CA ALA A 36 -12.32 7.02 6.78
C ALA A 36 -11.24 6.45 7.71
N ARG A 37 -11.51 5.34 8.41
CA ARG A 37 -10.51 4.68 9.28
C ARG A 37 -9.36 4.06 8.49
N ILE A 38 -9.66 3.47 7.33
CA ILE A 38 -8.65 2.96 6.40
C ILE A 38 -7.76 4.12 5.93
N THR A 39 -8.36 5.28 5.61
CA THR A 39 -7.63 6.50 5.24
C THR A 39 -6.71 6.97 6.37
N ASP A 40 -7.16 6.95 7.64
CA ASP A 40 -6.34 7.28 8.81
C ASP A 40 -5.12 6.35 8.96
N VAL A 41 -5.28 5.06 8.64
CA VAL A 41 -4.17 4.09 8.63
C VAL A 41 -3.14 4.48 7.58
N PHE A 42 -3.57 4.81 6.35
CA PHE A 42 -2.64 5.28 5.32
C PHE A 42 -1.95 6.59 5.70
N ALA A 43 -2.69 7.53 6.31
CA ALA A 43 -2.16 8.82 6.75
C ALA A 43 -1.10 8.70 7.86
N CYS A 44 -0.95 7.54 8.51
CA CYS A 44 0.11 7.33 9.50
C CYS A 44 1.51 7.51 8.91
N SER A 45 1.70 7.28 7.61
CA SER A 45 2.98 7.49 6.91
C SER A 45 3.35 8.96 6.69
N ILE A 46 2.42 9.90 6.89
CA ILE A 46 2.70 11.33 6.74
C ILE A 46 3.79 11.77 7.73
N GLY A 47 4.78 12.48 7.21
CA GLY A 47 5.99 12.90 7.92
C GLY A 47 7.13 11.88 7.91
N GLU A 48 6.90 10.66 7.41
CA GLU A 48 7.98 9.69 7.17
C GLU A 48 8.67 9.96 5.83
N LYS A 49 9.89 9.42 5.66
CA LYS A 49 10.65 9.55 4.42
C LYS A 49 10.37 8.40 3.47
N VAL A 50 10.16 8.70 2.19
CA VAL A 50 9.95 7.69 1.14
C VAL A 50 11.14 6.71 1.04
N PRO A 51 12.42 7.15 1.04
CA PRO A 51 13.55 6.24 1.03
C PRO A 51 13.57 5.23 2.19
N ASP A 52 13.16 5.63 3.39
CA ASP A 52 13.10 4.72 4.55
C ASP A 52 12.08 3.60 4.34
N ILE A 53 10.96 3.87 3.67
CA ILE A 53 9.94 2.88 3.33
C ILE A 53 10.47 1.90 2.29
N LEU A 54 11.13 2.40 1.24
CA LEU A 54 11.68 1.56 0.18
C LEU A 54 12.83 0.68 0.70
N GLU A 55 13.72 1.23 1.54
CA GLU A 55 14.77 0.45 2.19
C GLU A 55 14.17 -0.64 3.09
N ALA A 56 13.11 -0.33 3.84
CA ALA A 56 12.41 -1.33 4.64
C ALA A 56 11.82 -2.44 3.74
N ALA A 57 11.22 -2.07 2.61
CA ALA A 57 10.69 -3.03 1.63
C ALA A 57 11.78 -3.91 1.00
N GLU A 58 13.00 -3.39 0.77
CA GLU A 58 14.13 -4.19 0.27
C GLU A 58 14.65 -5.21 1.31
N ARG A 59 14.64 -4.82 2.59
CA ARG A 59 15.14 -5.68 3.69
C ARG A 59 14.20 -6.83 4.00
N VAL A 60 12.90 -6.63 3.83
CA VAL A 60 11.95 -7.72 3.82
C VAL A 60 12.16 -8.41 2.48
N VAL A 61 12.78 -9.59 2.43
CA VAL A 61 12.69 -10.44 1.24
C VAL A 61 11.21 -10.78 1.09
N ILE A 62 10.45 -9.95 0.37
CA ILE A 62 9.00 -10.08 0.30
C ILE A 62 8.72 -11.43 -0.36
N PRO A 63 8.20 -12.42 0.40
CA PRO A 63 8.02 -13.75 -0.12
C PRO A 63 6.86 -13.71 -1.09
N LEU A 64 7.18 -13.69 -2.38
CA LEU A 64 6.20 -13.95 -3.42
C LEU A 64 5.81 -15.43 -3.34
N LYS A 65 4.58 -15.73 -3.77
CA LYS A 65 4.14 -17.13 -3.87
C LYS A 65 5.07 -17.91 -4.80
N ASP A 66 5.26 -19.20 -4.51
CA ASP A 66 6.02 -20.10 -5.37
C ASP A 66 5.53 -20.03 -6.83
N GLY A 67 6.45 -19.97 -7.80
CA GLY A 67 6.13 -19.84 -9.22
C GLY A 67 5.77 -18.42 -9.67
N CYS A 68 5.65 -17.45 -8.75
CA CYS A 68 5.22 -16.09 -9.11
C CYS A 68 6.27 -15.36 -9.95
N ARG A 69 7.56 -15.50 -9.64
CA ARG A 69 8.64 -14.85 -10.41
C ARG A 69 8.73 -15.42 -11.82
N GLU A 70 8.55 -16.72 -11.97
CA GLU A 70 8.54 -17.45 -13.23
C GLU A 70 7.36 -17.00 -14.09
N LEU A 71 6.17 -16.89 -13.50
CA LEU A 71 4.98 -16.36 -14.18
C LEU A 71 5.20 -14.91 -14.63
N LEU A 72 5.68 -14.03 -13.73
CA LEU A 72 5.92 -12.62 -14.05
C LEU A 72 6.96 -12.45 -15.16
N SER A 73 8.03 -13.25 -15.14
CA SER A 73 9.05 -13.27 -16.19
C SER A 73 8.46 -13.73 -17.53
N LEU A 74 7.69 -14.82 -17.53
CA LEU A 74 7.04 -15.34 -18.73
C LEU A 74 6.07 -14.31 -19.36
N LEU A 75 5.26 -13.64 -18.54
CA LEU A 75 4.35 -12.60 -19.00
C LEU A 75 5.13 -11.42 -19.61
N SER A 76 6.23 -11.00 -18.97
CA SER A 76 7.10 -9.94 -19.46
C SER A 76 7.75 -10.32 -20.80
N ASP A 77 8.34 -11.51 -20.90
CA ASP A 77 9.02 -12.01 -22.10
C ASP A 77 8.07 -12.13 -23.31
N LEU A 78 6.83 -12.56 -23.05
CA LEU A 78 5.77 -12.67 -24.06
C LEU A 78 5.04 -11.33 -24.30
N GLN A 79 5.45 -10.25 -23.64
CA GLN A 79 4.84 -8.92 -23.72
C GLN A 79 3.33 -8.94 -23.43
N VAL A 80 2.89 -9.82 -22.54
CA VAL A 80 1.49 -9.87 -22.10
C VAL A 80 1.24 -8.66 -21.19
N PRO A 81 0.26 -7.80 -21.49
CA PRO A 81 -0.06 -6.67 -20.62
C PRO A 81 -0.51 -7.16 -19.24
N LEU A 82 0.19 -6.73 -18.19
CA LEU A 82 -0.14 -7.03 -16.81
C LEU A 82 -0.44 -5.74 -16.04
N THR A 83 -1.64 -5.67 -15.45
CA THR A 83 -2.03 -4.61 -14.52
C THR A 83 -2.28 -5.22 -13.14
N VAL A 84 -1.54 -4.75 -12.14
CA VAL A 84 -1.76 -5.09 -10.73
C VAL A 84 -2.60 -3.98 -10.09
N VAL A 85 -3.78 -4.34 -9.61
CA VAL A 85 -4.68 -3.44 -8.88
C VAL A 85 -4.61 -3.81 -7.40
N SER A 86 -4.26 -2.85 -6.55
CA SER A 86 -4.01 -3.09 -5.14
C SER A 86 -4.51 -1.94 -4.27
N ALA A 87 -5.15 -2.26 -3.15
CA ALA A 87 -5.42 -1.28 -2.09
C ALA A 87 -4.17 -1.02 -1.21
N GLY A 88 -3.02 -1.61 -1.55
CA GLY A 88 -1.75 -1.36 -0.87
C GLY A 88 -1.02 -0.11 -1.38
N VAL A 89 0.22 0.06 -0.91
CA VAL A 89 1.10 1.19 -1.25
C VAL A 89 1.76 0.99 -2.62
N GLY A 90 1.51 1.90 -3.56
CA GLY A 90 1.97 1.84 -4.94
C GLY A 90 3.49 1.83 -5.07
N GLU A 91 4.19 2.73 -4.39
CA GLU A 91 5.66 2.84 -4.46
C GLU A 91 6.36 1.54 -4.05
N VAL A 92 5.81 0.84 -3.05
CA VAL A 92 6.31 -0.46 -2.59
C VAL A 92 6.03 -1.55 -3.62
N ILE A 93 4.82 -1.59 -4.18
CA ILE A 93 4.43 -2.60 -5.17
C ILE A 93 5.23 -2.42 -6.47
N GLU A 94 5.40 -1.19 -6.94
CA GLU A 94 6.24 -0.87 -8.09
C GLU A 94 7.69 -1.26 -7.84
N HIS A 95 8.22 -1.01 -6.64
CA HIS A 95 9.57 -1.44 -6.29
C HIS A 95 9.74 -2.96 -6.38
N ILE A 96 8.74 -3.74 -5.94
CA ILE A 96 8.75 -5.21 -6.05
C ILE A 96 8.67 -5.67 -7.51
N LEU A 97 7.88 -4.96 -8.33
CA LEU A 97 7.55 -5.36 -9.70
C LEU A 97 8.43 -4.69 -10.78
N LYS A 98 9.46 -3.93 -10.38
CA LYS A 98 10.28 -3.09 -11.27
C LYS A 98 10.86 -3.82 -12.48
N ASP A 99 11.09 -5.12 -12.37
CA ASP A 99 11.71 -5.94 -13.41
C ASP A 99 10.71 -6.66 -14.34
N TYR A 100 9.39 -6.50 -14.14
CA TYR A 100 8.36 -7.33 -14.80
C TYR A 100 7.40 -6.58 -15.73
N ASN A 101 7.71 -5.32 -16.10
CA ASN A 101 6.90 -4.47 -16.99
C ASN A 101 5.39 -4.38 -16.62
N ALA A 102 5.06 -4.58 -15.35
CA ALA A 102 3.69 -4.49 -14.85
C ALA A 102 3.28 -3.02 -14.68
N LYS A 103 2.00 -2.72 -14.94
CA LYS A 103 1.38 -1.44 -14.54
C LYS A 103 0.73 -1.60 -13.18
N VAL A 104 0.85 -0.60 -12.32
CA VAL A 104 0.32 -0.64 -10.95
C VAL A 104 -0.75 0.44 -10.77
N VAL A 105 -1.93 0.02 -10.33
CA VAL A 105 -3.03 0.89 -9.88
C VAL A 105 -3.16 0.67 -8.38
N ALA A 106 -2.72 1.65 -7.59
CA ALA A 106 -2.61 1.52 -6.14
C ALA A 106 -2.71 2.87 -5.41
N ASN A 107 -2.54 2.84 -4.09
CA ASN A 107 -2.50 4.04 -3.25
C ASN A 107 -1.10 4.64 -3.25
N TYR A 108 -0.97 5.86 -3.78
CA TYR A 108 0.32 6.55 -3.91
C TYR A 108 0.45 7.67 -2.89
N MET A 109 1.69 8.05 -2.60
CA MET A 109 2.03 9.16 -1.73
C MET A 109 2.46 10.38 -2.55
N ALA A 110 2.19 11.58 -2.03
CA ALA A 110 2.89 12.78 -2.45
C ALA A 110 3.96 13.11 -1.40
N SER A 111 5.11 13.57 -1.88
CA SER A 111 6.24 13.94 -1.03
C SER A 111 6.88 15.24 -1.48
N GLN A 112 7.48 15.92 -0.51
CA GLN A 112 8.33 17.09 -0.69
C GLN A 112 9.63 16.85 0.06
N ASP A 113 10.76 17.04 -0.63
CA ASP A 113 12.10 16.79 -0.06
C ASP A 113 12.21 15.38 0.59
N ASP A 114 11.71 14.37 -0.12
CA ASP A 114 11.59 12.97 0.30
C ASP A 114 10.66 12.68 1.49
N VAL A 115 10.02 13.70 2.07
CA VAL A 115 9.08 13.55 3.19
C VAL A 115 7.66 13.47 2.67
N ILE A 116 6.90 12.48 3.13
CA ILE A 116 5.50 12.29 2.75
C ILE A 116 4.65 13.40 3.34
N THR A 117 3.93 14.12 2.47
CA THR A 117 3.05 15.23 2.86
C THR A 117 1.58 14.84 2.84
N GLU A 118 1.19 13.94 1.94
CA GLU A 118 -0.19 13.48 1.79
C GLU A 118 -0.28 12.15 1.04
N MET A 119 -1.45 11.51 1.12
CA MET A 119 -1.84 10.39 0.27
C MET A 119 -2.57 10.92 -0.96
N LYS A 120 -2.25 10.41 -2.15
CA LYS A 120 -2.95 10.78 -3.39
C LYS A 120 -4.32 10.09 -3.43
N THR A 121 -5.37 10.91 -3.55
CA THR A 121 -6.75 10.44 -3.73
C THR A 121 -7.10 10.32 -5.23
N PRO A 122 -8.02 9.41 -5.61
CA PRO A 122 -8.78 8.49 -4.75
C PRO A 122 -7.92 7.28 -4.32
N LEU A 123 -8.17 6.79 -3.11
CA LEU A 123 -7.54 5.57 -2.62
C LEU A 123 -8.29 4.35 -3.21
N VAL A 124 -7.55 3.44 -3.83
CA VAL A 124 -8.06 2.14 -4.24
C VAL A 124 -8.59 1.41 -3.01
N GLY A 125 -9.88 1.04 -3.07
CA GLY A 125 -10.56 0.29 -2.02
C GLY A 125 -11.38 1.12 -1.04
N THR A 126 -11.39 2.46 -1.17
CA THR A 126 -12.29 3.34 -0.42
C THR A 126 -13.38 3.89 -1.35
N TYR A 127 -14.66 3.83 -0.96
CA TYR A 127 -15.82 4.27 -1.74
C TYR A 127 -16.83 5.08 -0.92
#